data_AF-A0AA92SWD4-F1
#
_entry.id   AF-A0AA92SWD4-F1
#
_cell.length_a   1.000
_cell.length_b   1.000
_cell.length_c   1.000
_cell.angle_alpha   90.00
_cell.angle_beta   90.00
_cell.angle_gamma   90.00
#
_symmetry.space_group_name_H-M   'P 1'
#
loop_
_entity.id
_entity.type
_entity.pdbx_description
1 polymer ?
#
loop_
_entity_poly.entity_id
_entity_poly.type
_entity_poly.pdbx_seq_one_letter_code
_entity_poly.pdbx_strand_id
1 'polypeptide(L)'
;MAINRNEVMLKEKAFSAYAFNACLMGVDFVYINVCISALAALKADNEHAKRYHWKNVVAGISEGIKYIYTFKENENKTLIRYLTTILNDSGIMIPEITDSLSVLQNLLDKFTANWDGKDMRDIALHYDKSTEKLIKETVNITDEEPYASLLSDYLQIMNILHSICMYGFIQSLINRNLTFNDILQNETSRYVGYDKHKKAIHALLKEDKFKIAIEENLEEHGKRFLDSCSVFEKLHKVYELLGCEGEFKLSNNHFGKLYKLHNLYSLVLYSMLDLLSITDSYLSSKTELEAALNMRYFLIVKTSVLTHIVGYTEKEASISLWNEIKGFIPESDSQLHDMAATMDSYLRESVKDQNIKRKRAKLLHLSFSKNKPGDVKEILSVLDTFDPLSEFYKVLDLIKLLVKVIKFLDRLTVSMDKEVTIENQKHLDKIRSMSSSLRDMIECNVKDKAQKEELVTSINDNEFKIIDLLKSVSTDK
;
A
#
# COMPACT_ATOMS: atom_id res chain seq x y z
N MET A 1 -33.07 34.28 2.62
CA MET A 1 -31.85 34.90 3.17
C MET A 1 -31.30 35.86 2.12
N ALA A 2 -31.33 37.17 2.38
CA ALA A 2 -30.67 38.15 1.51
C ALA A 2 -29.16 38.11 1.82
N ILE A 3 -28.35 37.68 0.85
CA ILE A 3 -26.89 37.75 0.98
C ILE A 3 -26.52 39.24 1.01
N ASN A 4 -25.81 39.66 2.06
CA ASN A 4 -25.46 41.06 2.29
C ASN A 4 -24.60 41.58 1.13
N ARG A 5 -25.06 42.63 0.42
CA ARG A 5 -24.34 43.24 -0.72
C ARG A 5 -22.90 43.64 -0.38
N ASN A 6 -22.64 44.03 0.86
CA ASN A 6 -21.29 44.36 1.32
C ASN A 6 -20.38 43.12 1.37
N GLU A 7 -20.92 41.96 1.71
CA GLU A 7 -20.20 40.68 1.74
C GLU A 7 -19.89 40.17 0.32
N VAL A 8 -20.79 40.41 -0.64
CA VAL A 8 -20.56 40.13 -2.07
C VAL A 8 -19.50 41.07 -2.67
N MET A 9 -19.56 42.37 -2.36
CA MET A 9 -18.55 43.34 -2.81
C MET A 9 -17.17 43.09 -2.18
N LEU A 10 -17.09 42.64 -0.92
CA LEU A 10 -15.84 42.22 -0.28
C LEU A 10 -15.27 40.97 -0.97
N LYS A 11 -16.11 39.98 -1.31
CA LYS A 11 -15.70 38.76 -2.04
C LYS A 11 -15.21 39.06 -3.46
N GLU A 12 -15.84 39.98 -4.19
CA GLU A 12 -15.37 40.41 -5.51
C GLU A 12 -14.04 41.19 -5.44
N LYS A 13 -13.85 42.02 -4.41
CA LYS A 13 -12.59 42.78 -4.20
C LYS A 13 -11.43 41.92 -3.69
N ALA A 14 -11.71 40.87 -2.94
CA ALA A 14 -10.71 39.99 -2.32
C ALA A 14 -10.47 38.68 -3.12
N PHE A 15 -11.05 38.54 -4.31
CA PHE A 15 -11.01 37.29 -5.10
C PHE A 15 -9.58 36.76 -5.31
N SER A 16 -8.63 37.63 -5.62
CA SER A 16 -7.22 37.24 -5.79
C SER A 16 -6.60 36.71 -4.50
N ALA A 17 -6.87 37.34 -3.35
CA ALA A 17 -6.36 36.88 -2.05
C ALA A 17 -6.93 35.52 -1.65
N TYR A 18 -8.24 35.29 -1.86
CA TYR A 18 -8.84 33.97 -1.67
C TYR A 18 -8.28 32.92 -2.64
N ALA A 19 -8.03 33.28 -3.90
CA ALA A 19 -7.45 32.38 -4.88
C ALA A 19 -6.01 31.97 -4.54
N PHE A 20 -5.17 32.93 -4.13
CA PHE A 20 -3.80 32.63 -3.67
C PHE A 20 -3.79 31.80 -2.39
N ASN A 21 -4.65 32.12 -1.42
CA ASN A 21 -4.74 31.32 -0.19
C ASN A 21 -5.17 29.87 -0.49
N ALA A 22 -6.13 29.67 -1.41
CA ALA A 22 -6.52 28.33 -1.84
C ALA A 22 -5.38 27.57 -2.52
N CYS A 23 -4.59 28.23 -3.36
CA CYS A 23 -3.39 27.61 -3.98
C CYS A 23 -2.35 27.25 -2.92
N LEU A 24 -2.07 28.16 -1.99
CA LEU A 24 -1.14 27.95 -0.89
C LEU A 24 -1.56 26.76 -0.03
N MET A 25 -2.83 26.69 0.39
CA MET A 25 -3.35 25.54 1.14
C MET A 25 -3.19 24.22 0.37
N GLY A 26 -3.41 24.25 -0.95
CA GLY A 26 -3.19 23.09 -1.81
C GLY A 26 -1.74 22.62 -1.78
N VAL A 27 -0.82 23.54 -2.03
CA VAL A 27 0.64 23.31 -2.05
C VAL A 27 1.14 22.82 -0.70
N ASP A 28 0.74 23.47 0.40
CA ASP A 28 1.14 23.08 1.75
C ASP A 28 0.64 21.68 2.09
N PHE A 29 -0.58 21.34 1.70
CA PHE A 29 -1.12 20.00 1.94
C PHE A 29 -0.32 18.92 1.21
N VAL A 30 -0.06 19.08 -0.10
CA VAL A 30 0.70 18.07 -0.85
C VAL A 30 2.18 18.02 -0.46
N TYR A 31 2.73 19.13 0.04
CA TYR A 31 4.07 19.17 0.64
C TYR A 31 4.12 18.41 1.96
N ILE A 32 3.26 18.79 2.92
CA ILE A 32 3.22 18.20 4.26
C ILE A 32 2.87 16.70 4.20
N ASN A 33 1.97 16.29 3.32
CA ASN A 33 1.57 14.90 3.16
C ASN A 33 2.76 13.98 2.81
N VAL A 34 3.66 14.43 1.93
CA VAL A 34 4.86 13.68 1.57
C VAL A 34 5.88 13.71 2.71
N CYS A 35 6.07 14.88 3.33
CA CYS A 35 7.00 15.04 4.46
C CYS A 35 6.65 14.16 5.66
N ILE A 36 5.38 13.93 5.97
CA ILE A 36 4.96 13.05 7.06
C ILE A 36 5.35 11.60 6.78
N SER A 37 5.10 11.12 5.56
CA SER A 37 5.51 9.76 5.17
C SER A 37 7.04 9.62 5.17
N ALA A 38 7.77 10.62 4.69
CA ALA A 38 9.23 10.62 4.73
C ALA A 38 9.77 10.63 6.17
N LEU A 39 9.19 11.46 7.04
CA LEU A 39 9.54 11.52 8.46
C LEU A 39 9.31 10.17 9.15
N ALA A 40 8.22 9.47 8.82
CA ALA A 40 7.95 8.14 9.34
C ALA A 40 8.96 7.10 8.81
N ALA A 41 9.32 7.16 7.52
CA ALA A 41 10.34 6.28 6.94
C ALA A 41 11.70 6.42 7.64
N LEU A 42 12.13 7.67 7.87
CA LEU A 42 13.42 7.99 8.50
C LEU A 42 13.48 7.63 9.98
N LYS A 43 12.33 7.53 10.66
CA LYS A 43 12.23 7.14 12.07
C LYS A 43 12.01 5.64 12.28
N ALA A 44 11.59 4.92 11.26
CA ALA A 44 11.21 3.52 11.39
C ALA A 44 12.45 2.64 11.54
N ASP A 45 12.52 1.90 12.65
CA ASP A 45 13.55 0.89 12.89
C ASP A 45 13.22 -0.44 12.19
N ASN A 46 11.92 -0.78 12.09
CA ASN A 46 11.46 -1.99 11.42
C ASN A 46 11.54 -1.84 9.89
N GLU A 47 12.15 -2.82 9.22
CA GLU A 47 12.35 -2.78 7.76
C GLU A 47 11.03 -2.69 6.98
N HIS A 48 10.00 -3.44 7.37
CA HIS A 48 8.72 -3.37 6.66
C HIS A 48 8.08 -1.99 6.81
N ALA A 49 8.06 -1.44 8.03
CA ALA A 49 7.52 -0.11 8.27
C ALA A 49 8.23 0.95 7.42
N LYS A 50 9.55 0.89 7.35
CA LYS A 50 10.35 1.76 6.48
C LYS A 50 9.96 1.62 5.01
N ARG A 51 9.86 0.40 4.47
CA ARG A 51 9.41 0.13 3.09
C ARG A 51 7.99 0.66 2.84
N TYR A 52 7.08 0.47 3.78
CA TYR A 52 5.71 1.00 3.73
C TYR A 52 5.70 2.53 3.61
N HIS A 53 6.51 3.22 4.40
CA HIS A 53 6.57 4.67 4.37
C HIS A 53 7.22 5.22 3.10
N TRP A 54 8.29 4.61 2.58
CA TRP A 54 8.87 5.01 1.28
C TRP A 54 7.90 4.81 0.11
N LYS A 55 7.11 3.72 0.10
CA LYS A 55 6.01 3.55 -0.85
C LYS A 55 5.00 4.70 -0.79
N ASN A 56 4.63 5.13 0.41
CA ASN A 56 3.73 6.27 0.59
C ASN A 56 4.35 7.61 0.18
N VAL A 57 5.68 7.79 0.32
CA VAL A 57 6.38 8.94 -0.24
C VAL A 57 6.19 9.00 -1.75
N VAL A 58 6.48 7.90 -2.47
CA VAL A 58 6.34 7.85 -3.94
C VAL A 58 4.89 8.06 -4.37
N ALA A 59 3.93 7.44 -3.68
CA ALA A 59 2.51 7.64 -3.94
C ALA A 59 2.08 9.10 -3.70
N GLY A 60 2.51 9.68 -2.59
CA GLY A 60 2.22 11.08 -2.24
C GLY A 60 2.80 12.07 -3.24
N ILE A 61 4.02 11.82 -3.71
CA ILE A 61 4.67 12.60 -4.78
C ILE A 61 3.86 12.49 -6.07
N SER A 62 3.47 11.28 -6.48
CA SER A 62 2.70 11.08 -7.71
C SER A 62 1.35 11.81 -7.67
N GLU A 63 0.57 11.65 -6.59
CA GLU A 63 -0.71 12.36 -6.46
C GLU A 63 -0.51 13.87 -6.27
N GLY A 64 0.59 14.30 -5.63
CA GLY A 64 0.99 15.71 -5.52
C GLY A 64 1.28 16.35 -6.87
N ILE A 65 2.07 15.69 -7.72
CA ILE A 65 2.39 16.14 -9.09
C ILE A 65 1.14 16.18 -9.96
N LYS A 66 0.22 15.19 -9.86
CA LYS A 66 -1.08 15.23 -10.56
C LYS A 66 -1.94 16.43 -10.14
N TYR A 67 -1.81 16.88 -8.90
CA TYR A 67 -2.54 18.05 -8.40
C TYR A 67 -1.89 19.36 -8.88
N ILE A 68 -0.56 19.50 -8.78
CA ILE A 68 0.11 20.76 -9.11
C ILE A 68 0.38 20.95 -10.61
N TYR A 69 0.61 19.85 -11.32
CA TYR A 69 1.02 19.77 -12.71
C TYR A 69 0.32 18.57 -13.40
N THR A 70 1.01 17.81 -14.25
CA THR A 70 0.45 16.69 -14.99
C THR A 70 1.55 15.73 -15.43
N PHE A 71 1.22 14.44 -15.59
CA PHE A 71 2.05 13.46 -16.30
C PHE A 71 1.62 13.28 -17.77
N LYS A 72 0.55 13.96 -18.20
CA LYS A 72 0.04 13.92 -19.57
C LYS A 72 0.40 15.20 -20.29
N GLU A 73 0.88 15.07 -21.52
CA GLU A 73 1.07 16.20 -22.42
C GLU A 73 -0.25 16.98 -22.61
N ASN A 74 -0.16 18.31 -22.59
CA ASN A 74 -1.26 19.24 -22.87
C ASN A 74 -2.47 19.24 -21.89
N GLU A 75 -2.32 18.72 -20.66
CA GLU A 75 -3.36 18.86 -19.64
C GLU A 75 -3.46 20.31 -19.13
N ASN A 76 -4.62 20.94 -19.33
CA ASN A 76 -4.80 22.37 -19.04
C ASN A 76 -5.33 22.66 -17.63
N LYS A 77 -5.65 21.63 -16.83
CA LYS A 77 -6.29 21.74 -15.51
C LYS A 77 -5.29 21.51 -14.37
N THR A 78 -4.26 22.32 -14.31
CA THR A 78 -3.20 22.21 -13.29
C THR A 78 -3.19 23.43 -12.37
N LEU A 79 -2.72 23.25 -11.13
CA LEU A 79 -2.55 24.37 -10.19
C LEU A 79 -1.59 25.41 -10.76
N ILE A 80 -0.46 24.99 -11.36
CA ILE A 80 0.54 25.94 -11.87
C ILE A 80 -0.04 26.86 -12.94
N ARG A 81 -0.87 26.34 -13.85
CA ARG A 81 -1.49 27.16 -14.89
C ARG A 81 -2.56 28.10 -14.34
N TYR A 82 -3.28 27.66 -13.32
CA TYR A 82 -4.20 28.53 -12.58
C TYR A 82 -3.43 29.65 -11.87
N LEU A 83 -2.34 29.32 -11.19
CA LEU A 83 -1.47 30.25 -10.48
C LEU A 83 -0.89 31.32 -11.42
N THR A 84 -0.37 30.92 -12.58
CA THR A 84 0.11 31.86 -13.61
C THR A 84 -1.01 32.78 -14.10
N THR A 85 -2.23 32.26 -14.27
CA THR A 85 -3.38 33.08 -14.68
C THR A 85 -3.69 34.16 -13.62
N ILE A 86 -3.80 33.76 -12.35
CA ILE A 86 -4.16 34.71 -11.28
C ILE A 86 -3.04 35.73 -10.99
N LEU A 87 -1.77 35.37 -11.18
CA LEU A 87 -0.63 36.29 -11.07
C LEU A 87 -0.68 37.39 -12.14
N ASN A 88 -0.95 37.01 -13.39
CA ASN A 88 -1.11 37.94 -14.50
C ASN A 88 -2.33 38.84 -14.31
N ASP A 89 -3.50 38.25 -14.04
CA ASP A 89 -4.77 38.98 -13.88
C ASP A 89 -4.74 39.95 -12.69
N SER A 90 -3.96 39.63 -11.66
CA SER A 90 -3.82 40.49 -10.46
C SER A 90 -2.73 41.56 -10.59
N GLY A 91 -1.98 41.58 -11.71
CA GLY A 91 -0.86 42.51 -11.90
C GLY A 91 0.30 42.29 -10.93
N ILE A 92 0.48 41.06 -10.42
CA ILE A 92 1.52 40.70 -9.45
C ILE A 92 2.76 40.11 -10.15
N MET A 93 2.67 39.87 -11.47
CA MET A 93 3.75 39.29 -12.27
C MET A 93 4.95 40.24 -12.38
N ILE A 94 5.99 39.99 -11.58
CA ILE A 94 7.28 40.71 -11.59
C ILE A 94 8.40 39.82 -12.19
N PRO A 95 9.57 40.38 -12.56
CA PRO A 95 10.67 39.61 -13.13
C PRO A 95 11.08 38.41 -12.28
N GLU A 96 11.20 38.58 -10.97
CA GLU A 96 11.61 37.53 -10.03
C GLU A 96 10.63 36.35 -9.99
N ILE A 97 9.32 36.62 -10.11
CA ILE A 97 8.29 35.57 -10.22
C ILE A 97 8.37 34.90 -11.58
N THR A 98 8.62 35.67 -12.65
CA THR A 98 8.75 35.16 -14.01
C THR A 98 9.93 34.19 -14.12
N ASP A 99 11.08 34.59 -13.57
CA ASP A 99 12.28 33.75 -13.50
C ASP A 99 12.01 32.49 -12.66
N SER A 100 11.40 32.64 -11.48
CA SER A 100 11.05 31.50 -10.62
C SER A 100 10.09 30.52 -11.28
N LEU A 101 9.10 31.01 -12.03
CA LEU A 101 8.18 30.16 -12.81
C LEU A 101 8.90 29.44 -13.95
N SER A 102 9.86 30.09 -14.61
CA SER A 102 10.67 29.43 -15.63
C SER A 102 11.53 28.31 -15.05
N VAL A 103 12.16 28.54 -13.88
CA VAL A 103 12.91 27.49 -13.18
C VAL A 103 12.00 26.34 -12.76
N LEU A 104 10.85 26.66 -12.18
CA LEU A 104 9.86 25.67 -11.75
C LEU A 104 9.36 24.80 -12.92
N GLN A 105 9.07 25.42 -14.07
CA GLN A 105 8.63 24.71 -15.27
C GLN A 105 9.70 23.71 -15.74
N ASN A 106 10.96 24.14 -15.82
CA ASN A 106 12.07 23.25 -16.20
C ASN A 106 12.23 22.07 -15.24
N LEU A 107 12.10 22.30 -13.93
CA LEU A 107 12.17 21.24 -12.92
C LEU A 107 11.00 20.26 -13.07
N LEU A 108 9.77 20.74 -13.26
CA LEU A 108 8.59 19.91 -13.45
C LEU A 108 8.67 19.07 -14.73
N ASP A 109 9.13 19.65 -15.84
CA ASP A 109 9.29 18.94 -17.11
C ASP A 109 10.36 17.84 -17.00
N LYS A 110 11.50 18.15 -16.37
CA LYS A 110 12.54 17.14 -16.08
C LYS A 110 12.02 16.03 -15.17
N PHE A 111 11.30 16.40 -14.11
CA PHE A 111 10.76 15.46 -13.13
C PHE A 111 9.77 14.49 -13.77
N THR A 112 8.84 15.01 -14.58
CA THR A 112 7.80 14.20 -15.22
C THR A 112 8.34 13.36 -16.38
N ALA A 113 9.32 13.86 -17.14
CA ALA A 113 9.97 13.09 -18.20
C ALA A 113 10.73 11.86 -17.67
N ASN A 114 11.29 11.96 -16.47
CA ASN A 114 12.04 10.87 -15.83
C ASN A 114 11.20 10.03 -14.86
N TRP A 115 9.87 10.22 -14.82
CA TRP A 115 9.02 9.53 -13.85
C TRP A 115 8.87 8.04 -14.19
N ASP A 116 9.43 7.17 -13.36
CA ASP A 116 9.30 5.72 -13.40
C ASP A 116 8.50 5.14 -12.20
N GLY A 117 8.12 5.97 -11.24
CA GLY A 117 7.42 5.57 -10.00
C GLY A 117 5.99 5.07 -10.17
N LYS A 118 5.53 4.78 -11.40
CA LYS A 118 4.17 4.27 -11.66
C LYS A 118 3.92 2.93 -10.96
N ASP A 119 4.87 2.00 -11.07
CA ASP A 119 4.70 0.67 -10.50
C ASP A 119 4.63 0.70 -8.98
N MET A 120 5.53 1.45 -8.33
CA MET A 120 5.53 1.65 -6.88
C MET A 120 4.33 2.45 -6.37
N ARG A 121 3.86 3.47 -7.12
CA ARG A 121 2.62 4.19 -6.80
C ARG A 121 1.43 3.25 -6.80
N ASP A 122 1.33 2.37 -7.78
CA ASP A 122 0.20 1.44 -7.85
C ASP A 122 0.27 0.45 -6.69
N ILE A 123 1.44 -0.08 -6.38
CA ILE A 123 1.68 -0.97 -5.23
C ILE A 123 1.34 -0.33 -3.88
N ALA A 124 1.65 0.96 -3.72
CA ALA A 124 1.32 1.70 -2.51
C ALA A 124 -0.18 1.94 -2.33
N LEU A 125 -0.93 2.08 -3.43
CA LEU A 125 -2.32 2.55 -3.41
C LEU A 125 -3.35 1.47 -3.74
N HIS A 126 -2.92 0.38 -4.35
CA HIS A 126 -3.75 -0.70 -4.86
C HIS A 126 -3.04 -2.05 -4.64
N TYR A 127 -3.70 -2.97 -3.94
CA TYR A 127 -3.20 -4.35 -3.76
C TYR A 127 -3.63 -5.22 -4.96
N ASP A 128 -3.88 -4.60 -6.13
CA ASP A 128 -4.55 -5.19 -7.30
C ASP A 128 -3.59 -5.78 -8.34
N LYS A 129 -2.29 -5.55 -8.19
CA LYS A 129 -1.25 -6.24 -8.98
C LYS A 129 -1.03 -7.65 -8.44
N SER A 130 -0.56 -8.56 -9.29
CA SER A 130 -0.28 -9.96 -8.89
C SER A 130 0.46 -9.99 -7.55
N THR A 131 -0.05 -10.77 -6.61
CA THR A 131 0.45 -10.82 -5.23
C THR A 131 1.95 -11.01 -5.15
N GLU A 132 2.48 -11.83 -6.05
CA GLU A 132 3.91 -12.05 -6.21
C GLU A 132 4.68 -10.78 -6.60
N LYS A 133 4.17 -9.99 -7.57
CA LYS A 133 4.79 -8.74 -7.99
C LYS A 133 4.81 -7.75 -6.83
N LEU A 134 3.70 -7.63 -6.09
CA LEU A 134 3.58 -6.76 -4.92
C LEU A 134 4.62 -7.08 -3.83
N ILE A 135 4.76 -8.37 -3.50
CA ILE A 135 5.70 -8.85 -2.48
C ILE A 135 7.14 -8.65 -2.95
N LYS A 136 7.49 -9.12 -4.16
CA LYS A 136 8.85 -9.01 -4.72
C LYS A 136 9.29 -7.55 -4.78
N GLU A 137 8.46 -6.66 -5.31
CA GLU A 137 8.81 -5.24 -5.40
C GLU A 137 8.93 -4.58 -4.03
N THR A 138 8.12 -4.96 -3.04
CA THR A 138 8.29 -4.41 -1.69
C THR A 138 9.58 -4.90 -1.04
N VAL A 139 9.88 -6.20 -1.09
CA VAL A 139 11.07 -6.76 -0.43
C VAL A 139 12.37 -6.23 -1.06
N ASN A 140 12.35 -5.91 -2.35
CA ASN A 140 13.48 -5.33 -3.08
C ASN A 140 13.77 -3.85 -2.74
N ILE A 141 12.94 -3.21 -1.90
CA ILE A 141 13.24 -1.89 -1.33
C ILE A 141 14.27 -2.09 -0.22
N THR A 142 15.54 -2.20 -0.61
CA THR A 142 16.70 -2.37 0.29
C THR A 142 17.58 -1.12 0.36
N ASP A 143 17.53 -0.28 -0.68
CA ASP A 143 18.27 0.97 -0.76
C ASP A 143 17.30 2.16 -0.70
N GLU A 144 17.60 3.13 0.15
CA GLU A 144 16.80 4.32 0.38
C GLU A 144 17.18 5.46 -0.57
N GLU A 145 18.38 5.43 -1.17
CA GLU A 145 18.94 6.53 -1.97
C GLU A 145 18.03 6.96 -3.13
N PRO A 146 17.43 6.07 -3.94
CA PRO A 146 16.55 6.48 -5.03
C PRO A 146 15.32 7.26 -4.54
N TYR A 147 14.75 6.85 -3.41
CA TYR A 147 13.54 7.48 -2.86
C TYR A 147 13.86 8.79 -2.15
N ALA A 148 15.02 8.87 -1.48
CA ALA A 148 15.50 10.09 -0.85
C ALA A 148 15.88 11.15 -1.91
N SER A 149 16.51 10.74 -3.03
CA SER A 149 16.79 11.63 -4.16
C SER A 149 15.50 12.14 -4.79
N LEU A 150 14.54 11.26 -5.05
CA LEU A 150 13.23 11.65 -5.59
C LEU A 150 12.48 12.61 -4.66
N LEU A 151 12.54 12.36 -3.35
CA LEU A 151 11.99 13.27 -2.34
C LEU A 151 12.68 14.63 -2.41
N SER A 152 14.01 14.67 -2.47
CA SER A 152 14.78 15.92 -2.56
C SER A 152 14.35 16.77 -3.76
N ASP A 153 14.26 16.17 -4.95
CA ASP A 153 13.81 16.85 -6.16
C ASP A 153 12.38 17.40 -6.01
N TYR A 154 11.48 16.60 -5.44
CA TYR A 154 10.12 17.04 -5.15
C TYR A 154 10.09 18.20 -4.15
N LEU A 155 10.84 18.15 -3.05
CA LEU A 155 10.87 19.22 -2.04
C LEU A 155 11.39 20.53 -2.64
N GLN A 156 12.34 20.48 -3.57
CA GLN A 156 12.82 21.67 -4.28
C GLN A 156 11.69 22.33 -5.12
N ILE A 157 10.95 21.52 -5.88
CA ILE A 157 9.78 21.98 -6.66
C ILE A 157 8.75 22.65 -5.73
N MET A 158 8.43 21.99 -4.62
CA MET A 158 7.43 22.48 -3.67
C MET A 158 7.86 23.76 -2.96
N ASN A 159 9.14 23.90 -2.63
CA ASN A 159 9.67 25.11 -2.00
C ASN A 159 9.55 26.35 -2.91
N ILE A 160 9.86 26.20 -4.20
CA ILE A 160 9.68 27.27 -5.19
C ILE A 160 8.20 27.61 -5.33
N LEU A 161 7.34 26.61 -5.48
CA LEU A 161 5.91 26.79 -5.65
C LEU A 161 5.25 27.44 -4.43
N HIS A 162 5.61 27.01 -3.22
CA HIS A 162 5.17 27.62 -1.96
C HIS A 162 5.57 29.10 -1.90
N SER A 163 6.82 29.42 -2.25
CA SER A 163 7.33 30.79 -2.25
C SER A 163 6.54 31.70 -3.20
N ILE A 164 6.23 31.24 -4.40
CA ILE A 164 5.41 31.98 -5.38
C ILE A 164 3.99 32.20 -4.84
N CYS A 165 3.36 31.16 -4.29
CA CYS A 165 2.01 31.25 -3.70
C CYS A 165 1.97 32.22 -2.52
N MET A 166 2.95 32.13 -1.61
CA MET A 166 3.07 33.02 -0.45
C MET A 166 3.25 34.48 -0.86
N TYR A 167 4.14 34.74 -1.83
CA TYR A 167 4.34 36.09 -2.35
C TYR A 167 3.05 36.63 -2.96
N GLY A 168 2.40 35.86 -3.84
CA GLY A 168 1.13 36.25 -4.44
C GLY A 168 0.05 36.54 -3.40
N PHE A 169 -0.03 35.71 -2.36
CA PHE A 169 -0.96 35.92 -1.25
C PHE A 169 -0.67 37.23 -0.50
N ILE A 170 0.56 37.44 -0.03
CA ILE A 170 0.93 38.66 0.71
C ILE A 170 0.72 39.90 -0.15
N GLN A 171 1.16 39.89 -1.40
CA GLN A 171 1.01 41.04 -2.30
C GLN A 171 -0.47 41.33 -2.58
N SER A 172 -1.31 40.30 -2.70
CA SER A 172 -2.76 40.48 -2.87
C SER A 172 -3.43 41.08 -1.63
N LEU A 173 -2.96 40.76 -0.42
CA LEU A 173 -3.42 41.39 0.82
C LEU A 173 -3.04 42.88 0.84
N ILE A 174 -1.78 43.19 0.52
CA ILE A 174 -1.27 44.57 0.46
C ILE A 174 -2.05 45.40 -0.56
N ASN A 175 -2.18 44.91 -1.80
CA ASN A 175 -2.87 45.61 -2.89
C ASN A 175 -4.35 45.90 -2.58
N ARG A 176 -4.96 45.10 -1.70
CA ARG A 176 -6.37 45.23 -1.31
C ARG A 176 -6.58 45.83 0.08
N ASN A 177 -5.50 46.19 0.77
CA ASN A 177 -5.52 46.65 2.17
C ASN A 177 -6.29 45.68 3.08
N LEU A 178 -6.02 44.38 2.92
CA LEU A 178 -6.61 43.30 3.72
C LEU A 178 -5.60 42.81 4.76
N THR A 179 -6.10 42.32 5.87
CA THR A 179 -5.32 41.59 6.88
C THR A 179 -5.43 40.08 6.67
N PHE A 180 -4.51 39.33 7.26
CA PHE A 180 -4.62 37.86 7.30
C PHE A 180 -5.95 37.41 7.91
N ASN A 181 -6.44 38.09 8.95
CA ASN A 181 -7.68 37.73 9.62
C ASN A 181 -8.91 37.88 8.71
N ASP A 182 -8.90 38.81 7.76
CA ASP A 182 -10.01 39.01 6.82
C ASP A 182 -10.20 37.83 5.86
N ILE A 183 -9.11 37.12 5.56
CA ILE A 183 -9.12 35.90 4.75
C ILE A 183 -9.31 34.66 5.63
N LEU A 184 -8.56 34.57 6.73
CA LEU A 184 -8.56 33.40 7.61
C LEU A 184 -9.91 33.22 8.33
N GLN A 185 -10.61 34.26 8.79
CA GLN A 185 -11.90 34.09 9.48
C GLN A 185 -12.97 33.39 8.62
N ASN A 186 -12.86 33.47 7.28
CA ASN A 186 -13.71 32.74 6.35
C ASN A 186 -13.26 31.28 6.09
N GLU A 187 -12.06 30.89 6.50
CA GLU A 187 -11.44 29.61 6.15
C GLU A 187 -10.97 28.75 7.34
N THR A 188 -10.51 29.35 8.44
CA THR A 188 -9.86 28.68 9.58
C THR A 188 -10.82 28.20 10.67
N SER A 189 -12.08 28.65 10.68
CA SER A 189 -13.04 28.25 11.71
C SER A 189 -13.51 26.79 11.64
N ARG A 190 -13.00 25.97 10.70
CA ARG A 190 -13.58 24.64 10.45
C ARG A 190 -12.66 23.42 10.36
N TYR A 191 -11.34 23.53 10.16
CA TYR A 191 -10.62 22.38 9.57
C TYR A 191 -9.43 21.74 10.30
N VAL A 192 -8.98 22.25 11.46
CA VAL A 192 -7.98 21.57 12.35
C VAL A 192 -8.16 21.99 13.82
N GLY A 193 -9.37 22.44 14.22
CA GLY A 193 -9.55 23.36 15.34
C GLY A 193 -9.72 22.78 16.76
N TYR A 194 -9.69 21.46 16.97
CA TYR A 194 -10.15 20.89 18.25
C TYR A 194 -9.18 19.97 19.00
N ASP A 195 -7.90 19.92 18.58
CA ASP A 195 -6.89 19.00 19.13
C ASP A 195 -7.46 17.58 19.35
N LYS A 196 -8.39 17.16 18.47
CA LYS A 196 -9.20 15.96 18.69
C LYS A 196 -8.34 14.71 18.51
N HIS A 197 -7.43 14.73 17.55
CA HIS A 197 -6.48 13.66 17.33
C HIS A 197 -5.45 13.61 18.45
N LYS A 198 -4.91 14.76 18.88
CA LYS A 198 -4.01 14.81 20.04
C LYS A 198 -4.66 14.26 21.31
N LYS A 199 -5.92 14.63 21.59
CA LYS A 199 -6.68 14.09 22.74
C LYS A 199 -6.88 12.59 22.64
N ALA A 200 -7.20 12.09 21.44
CA ALA A 200 -7.33 10.66 21.19
C ALA A 200 -6.01 9.91 21.42
N ILE A 201 -4.90 10.40 20.84
CA ILE A 201 -3.56 9.85 21.03
C ILE A 201 -3.18 9.85 22.52
N HIS A 202 -3.40 10.96 23.22
CA HIS A 202 -3.12 11.06 24.66
C HIS A 202 -3.94 10.05 25.47
N ALA A 203 -5.22 9.84 25.13
CA ALA A 203 -6.05 8.83 25.77
C ALA A 203 -5.54 7.40 25.51
N LEU A 204 -5.09 7.11 24.28
CA LEU A 204 -4.55 5.80 23.89
C LEU A 204 -3.17 5.52 24.53
N LEU A 205 -2.34 6.55 24.71
CA LEU A 205 -0.98 6.43 25.24
C LEU A 205 -0.89 6.55 26.77
N LYS A 206 -2.01 6.66 27.49
CA LYS A 206 -2.01 6.86 28.96
C LYS A 206 -1.22 5.79 29.75
N GLU A 207 -1.04 4.58 29.20
CA GLU A 207 -0.32 3.49 29.85
C GLU A 207 0.81 2.87 28.99
N ASP A 208 1.18 3.46 27.86
CA ASP A 208 2.16 2.96 26.85
C ASP A 208 1.95 1.55 26.28
N LYS A 209 1.03 0.75 26.83
CA LYS A 209 0.73 -0.64 26.44
C LYS A 209 0.43 -0.80 24.96
N PHE A 210 -0.29 0.16 24.38
CA PHE A 210 -0.66 0.11 22.96
C PHE A 210 0.56 0.25 22.06
N LYS A 211 1.47 1.16 22.38
CA LYS A 211 2.65 1.41 21.53
C LYS A 211 3.57 0.20 21.53
N ILE A 212 3.89 -0.31 22.72
CA ILE A 212 4.71 -1.52 22.89
C ILE A 212 4.09 -2.71 22.15
N ALA A 213 2.78 -2.94 22.28
CA ALA A 213 2.12 -4.04 21.60
C ALA A 213 2.17 -3.91 20.06
N ILE A 214 2.07 -2.69 19.50
CA ILE A 214 2.17 -2.47 18.06
C ILE A 214 3.60 -2.74 17.56
N GLU A 215 4.62 -2.27 18.28
CA GLU A 215 6.03 -2.52 17.98
C GLU A 215 6.36 -4.03 18.02
N GLU A 216 5.91 -4.73 19.07
CA GLU A 216 6.08 -6.19 19.19
C GLU A 216 5.40 -6.94 18.05
N ASN A 217 4.18 -6.54 17.67
CA ASN A 217 3.45 -7.17 16.56
C ASN A 217 4.11 -6.88 15.21
N LEU A 218 4.67 -5.69 14.99
CA LEU A 218 5.45 -5.36 13.79
C LEU A 218 6.67 -6.26 13.66
N GLU A 219 7.39 -6.49 14.75
CA GLU A 219 8.59 -7.31 14.74
C GLU A 219 8.26 -8.79 14.52
N GLU A 220 7.30 -9.34 15.29
CA GLU A 220 6.88 -10.73 15.16
C GLU A 220 6.37 -11.04 13.74
N HIS A 221 5.45 -10.22 13.23
CA HIS A 221 4.83 -10.49 11.93
C HIS A 221 5.74 -10.07 10.77
N GLY A 222 6.65 -9.12 10.98
CA GLY A 222 7.68 -8.74 10.02
C GLY A 222 8.62 -9.92 9.76
N LYS A 223 9.08 -10.57 10.83
CA LYS A 223 9.89 -11.80 10.72
C LYS A 223 9.12 -12.92 10.01
N ARG A 224 7.86 -13.17 10.39
CA ARG A 224 7.02 -14.18 9.73
C ARG A 224 6.81 -13.89 8.24
N PHE A 225 6.72 -12.62 7.86
CA PHE A 225 6.59 -12.22 6.46
C PHE A 225 7.85 -12.56 5.66
N LEU A 226 9.04 -12.26 6.19
CA LEU A 226 10.31 -12.60 5.57
C LEU A 226 10.51 -14.12 5.46
N ASP A 227 10.17 -14.87 6.52
CA ASP A 227 10.20 -16.34 6.52
C ASP A 227 9.30 -16.89 5.40
N SER A 228 8.09 -16.33 5.26
CA SER A 228 7.13 -16.69 4.21
C SER A 228 7.66 -16.38 2.80
N CYS A 229 8.32 -15.24 2.60
CA CYS A 229 8.97 -14.88 1.34
C CYS A 229 10.10 -15.86 0.99
N SER A 230 10.90 -16.29 1.97
CA SER A 230 11.96 -17.28 1.75
C SER A 230 11.41 -18.64 1.32
N VAL A 231 10.30 -19.09 1.92
CA VAL A 231 9.60 -20.32 1.50
C VAL A 231 9.09 -20.16 0.08
N PHE A 232 8.48 -19.02 -0.24
CA PHE A 232 7.99 -18.71 -1.58
C PHE A 232 9.10 -18.80 -2.65
N GLU A 233 10.27 -18.22 -2.41
CA GLU A 233 11.42 -18.31 -3.33
C GLU A 233 11.90 -19.74 -3.54
N LYS A 234 11.94 -20.55 -2.47
CA LYS A 234 12.30 -21.97 -2.57
C LYS A 234 11.30 -22.73 -3.42
N LEU A 235 10.01 -22.54 -3.16
CA LEU A 235 8.93 -23.17 -3.93
C LEU A 235 8.98 -22.74 -5.40
N HIS A 236 9.30 -21.47 -5.68
CA HIS A 236 9.47 -20.96 -7.03
C HIS A 236 10.66 -21.62 -7.77
N LYS A 237 11.81 -21.77 -7.13
CA LYS A 237 12.97 -22.46 -7.74
C LYS A 237 12.68 -23.93 -8.03
N VAL A 238 12.02 -24.62 -7.11
CA VAL A 238 11.57 -26.00 -7.34
C VAL A 238 10.60 -26.04 -8.53
N TYR A 239 9.69 -25.06 -8.62
CA TYR A 239 8.73 -24.95 -9.71
C TYR A 239 9.40 -24.75 -11.08
N GLU A 240 10.40 -23.87 -11.18
CA GLU A 240 11.22 -23.68 -12.38
C GLU A 240 11.93 -24.98 -12.78
N LEU A 241 12.56 -25.66 -11.81
CA LEU A 241 13.30 -26.91 -12.01
C LEU A 241 12.40 -28.06 -12.51
N LEU A 242 11.13 -28.10 -12.11
CA LEU A 242 10.17 -29.11 -12.54
C LEU A 242 9.61 -28.88 -13.96
N GLY A 243 10.01 -27.79 -14.64
CA GLY A 243 9.51 -27.46 -15.98
C GLY A 243 7.98 -27.24 -15.99
N CYS A 244 7.45 -26.79 -14.86
CA CYS A 244 6.03 -26.56 -14.64
C CYS A 244 5.55 -25.18 -15.11
N GLU A 245 6.39 -24.37 -15.77
CA GLU A 245 6.03 -23.04 -16.26
C GLU A 245 4.75 -23.05 -17.12
N GLY A 246 3.74 -22.27 -16.69
CA GLY A 246 2.44 -22.11 -17.36
C GLY A 246 1.22 -22.25 -16.42
N GLU A 247 0.24 -21.33 -16.53
CA GLU A 247 -0.99 -21.26 -15.70
C GLU A 247 -1.80 -22.58 -15.67
N PHE A 248 -1.73 -23.39 -16.73
CA PHE A 248 -2.54 -24.60 -16.89
C PHE A 248 -2.01 -25.85 -16.15
N LYS A 249 -0.74 -25.89 -15.72
CA LYS A 249 -0.19 -26.99 -14.90
C LYS A 249 -0.32 -26.74 -13.39
N LEU A 250 -0.59 -25.50 -13.00
CA LEU A 250 -0.61 -25.00 -11.61
C LEU A 250 -1.89 -25.32 -10.83
N SER A 251 -3.02 -25.62 -11.48
CA SER A 251 -4.31 -25.66 -10.79
C SER A 251 -4.62 -27.00 -10.11
N ASN A 252 -3.96 -28.09 -10.50
CA ASN A 252 -4.41 -29.45 -10.13
C ASN A 252 -3.40 -30.32 -9.36
N ASN A 253 -2.15 -29.90 -9.14
CA ASN A 253 -1.21 -30.65 -8.29
C ASN A 253 -1.08 -30.01 -6.89
N HIS A 254 -0.83 -30.82 -5.85
CA HIS A 254 -0.82 -30.32 -4.46
C HIS A 254 0.33 -29.32 -4.20
N PHE A 255 1.43 -29.41 -4.94
CA PHE A 255 2.53 -28.44 -4.90
C PHE A 255 2.12 -27.04 -5.38
N GLY A 256 1.42 -26.95 -6.51
CA GLY A 256 0.89 -25.68 -7.02
C GLY A 256 -0.13 -25.06 -6.07
N LYS A 257 -0.92 -25.89 -5.36
CA LYS A 257 -1.80 -25.43 -4.29
C LYS A 257 -1.03 -24.85 -3.11
N LEU A 258 0.02 -25.53 -2.65
CA LEU A 258 0.87 -25.06 -1.54
C LEU A 258 1.55 -23.73 -1.87
N TYR A 259 2.10 -23.61 -3.08
CA TYR A 259 2.68 -22.36 -3.57
C TYR A 259 1.67 -21.19 -3.54
N LYS A 260 0.45 -21.42 -4.05
CA LYS A 260 -0.62 -20.40 -4.02
C LYS A 260 -1.03 -20.04 -2.59
N LEU A 261 -1.15 -21.03 -1.70
CA LEU A 261 -1.50 -20.77 -0.30
C LEU A 261 -0.45 -19.89 0.40
N HIS A 262 0.84 -20.16 0.22
CA HIS A 262 1.91 -19.32 0.78
C HIS A 262 1.92 -17.90 0.23
N ASN A 263 1.53 -17.73 -1.05
CA ASN A 263 1.36 -16.41 -1.65
C ASN A 263 0.22 -15.62 -0.96
N LEU A 264 -0.93 -16.26 -0.76
CA LEU A 264 -2.07 -15.68 -0.04
C LEU A 264 -1.73 -15.37 1.42
N TYR A 265 -1.01 -16.28 2.08
CA TYR A 265 -0.52 -16.12 3.44
C TYR A 265 0.36 -14.87 3.58
N SER A 266 1.32 -14.70 2.67
CA SER A 266 2.22 -13.55 2.65
C SER A 266 1.47 -12.23 2.46
N LEU A 267 0.40 -12.23 1.66
CA LEU A 267 -0.42 -11.03 1.44
C LEU A 267 -1.23 -10.62 2.66
N VAL A 268 -1.74 -11.58 3.43
CA VAL A 268 -2.42 -11.30 4.70
C VAL A 268 -1.44 -10.69 5.70
N LEU A 269 -0.23 -11.25 5.81
CA LEU A 269 0.83 -10.67 6.65
C LEU A 269 1.22 -9.27 6.20
N TYR A 270 1.46 -9.08 4.90
CA TYR A 270 1.78 -7.78 4.32
C TYR A 270 0.70 -6.73 4.63
N SER A 271 -0.58 -7.09 4.46
CA SER A 271 -1.71 -6.20 4.75
C SER A 271 -1.80 -5.83 6.23
N MET A 272 -1.51 -6.79 7.12
CA MET A 272 -1.44 -6.55 8.56
C MET A 272 -0.28 -5.63 8.93
N LEU A 273 0.90 -5.82 8.32
CA LEU A 273 2.06 -4.99 8.57
C LEU A 273 1.84 -3.54 8.12
N ASP A 274 1.21 -3.31 6.97
CA ASP A 274 0.84 -1.95 6.53
C ASP A 274 -0.08 -1.25 7.55
N LEU A 275 -1.07 -1.97 8.10
CA LEU A 275 -1.96 -1.44 9.15
C LEU A 275 -1.19 -1.13 10.44
N LEU A 276 -0.26 -1.99 10.85
CA LEU A 276 0.57 -1.76 12.02
C LEU A 276 1.49 -0.55 11.82
N SER A 277 2.13 -0.41 10.65
CA SER A 277 3.04 0.70 10.35
C SER A 277 2.33 2.06 10.38
N ILE A 278 1.11 2.14 9.83
CA ILE A 278 0.33 3.39 9.96
C ILE A 278 -0.21 3.63 11.37
N THR A 279 -0.49 2.56 12.12
CA THR A 279 -0.89 2.66 13.52
C THR A 279 0.21 3.28 14.37
N ASP A 280 1.43 2.78 14.23
CA ASP A 280 2.60 3.33 14.92
C ASP A 280 2.83 4.81 14.56
N SER A 281 2.77 5.14 13.26
CA SER A 281 2.90 6.53 12.79
C SER A 281 1.85 7.47 13.37
N TYR A 282 0.59 7.03 13.47
CA TYR A 282 -0.47 7.82 14.09
C TYR A 282 -0.20 8.08 15.58
N LEU A 283 0.16 7.03 16.34
CA LEU A 283 0.48 7.16 17.76
C LEU A 283 1.72 8.04 18.00
N SER A 284 2.67 8.03 17.07
CA SER A 284 3.90 8.82 17.12
C SER A 284 3.76 10.26 16.61
N SER A 285 2.55 10.67 16.20
CA SER A 285 2.30 12.01 15.66
C SER A 285 2.45 13.11 16.72
N LYS A 286 3.19 14.17 16.38
CA LYS A 286 3.47 15.29 17.30
C LYS A 286 2.52 16.47 17.13
N THR A 287 1.91 16.60 15.95
CA THR A 287 0.99 17.71 15.64
C THR A 287 -0.40 17.18 15.27
N GLU A 288 -1.43 18.03 15.41
CA GLU A 288 -2.81 17.66 15.05
C GLU A 288 -2.93 17.38 13.55
N LEU A 289 -2.23 18.15 12.72
CA LEU A 289 -2.21 17.96 11.27
C LEU A 289 -1.52 16.65 10.88
N GLU A 290 -0.38 16.34 11.51
CA GLU A 290 0.32 15.06 11.31
C GLU A 290 -0.59 13.88 11.66
N ALA A 291 -1.26 13.95 12.80
CA ALA A 291 -2.19 12.92 13.24
C ALA A 291 -3.42 12.80 12.31
N ALA A 292 -3.97 13.92 11.83
CA ALA A 292 -5.09 13.93 10.89
C ALA A 292 -4.71 13.31 9.53
N LEU A 293 -3.49 13.58 9.04
CA LEU A 293 -2.99 13.00 7.79
C LEU A 293 -2.62 11.52 7.94
N ASN A 294 -2.09 11.11 9.09
CA ASN A 294 -1.94 9.68 9.40
C ASN A 294 -3.32 8.99 9.50
N MET A 295 -4.34 9.67 10.04
CA MET A 295 -5.72 9.18 10.00
C MET A 295 -6.28 9.07 8.58
N ARG A 296 -5.92 9.97 7.67
CA ARG A 296 -6.25 9.82 6.24
C ARG A 296 -5.70 8.50 5.69
N TYR A 297 -4.44 8.19 5.95
CA TYR A 297 -3.84 6.92 5.52
C TYR A 297 -4.49 5.71 6.20
N PHE A 298 -4.86 5.78 7.49
CA PHE A 298 -5.65 4.73 8.15
C PHE A 298 -6.90 4.36 7.36
N LEU A 299 -7.69 5.36 6.97
CA LEU A 299 -8.94 5.15 6.24
C LEU A 299 -8.69 4.56 4.85
N ILE A 300 -7.62 5.00 4.18
CA ILE A 300 -7.21 4.49 2.86
C ILE A 300 -6.79 3.02 2.94
N VAL A 301 -5.85 2.69 3.83
CA VAL A 301 -5.28 1.34 4.00
C VAL A 301 -6.35 0.38 4.50
N LYS A 302 -7.09 0.72 5.57
CA LYS A 302 -8.18 -0.11 6.10
C LYS A 302 -9.17 -0.52 5.02
N THR A 303 -9.65 0.46 4.25
CA THR A 303 -10.64 0.21 3.19
C THR A 303 -10.03 -0.63 2.06
N SER A 304 -8.74 -0.41 1.74
CA SER A 304 -8.03 -1.18 0.74
C SER A 304 -7.89 -2.64 1.16
N VAL A 305 -7.40 -2.89 2.37
CA VAL A 305 -7.25 -4.23 2.97
C VAL A 305 -8.57 -4.96 2.99
N LEU A 306 -9.65 -4.32 3.45
CA LEU A 306 -10.98 -4.93 3.49
C LEU A 306 -11.54 -5.24 2.08
N THR A 307 -11.26 -4.39 1.10
CA THR A 307 -11.67 -4.64 -0.30
C THR A 307 -11.02 -5.90 -0.85
N HIS A 308 -9.74 -6.15 -0.55
CA HIS A 308 -9.00 -7.28 -1.12
C HIS A 308 -9.21 -8.57 -0.30
N ILE A 309 -9.20 -8.47 1.03
CA ILE A 309 -9.36 -9.65 1.90
C ILE A 309 -10.79 -10.16 1.87
N VAL A 310 -11.78 -9.27 1.92
CA VAL A 310 -13.19 -9.64 2.10
C VAL A 310 -14.03 -9.30 0.87
N GLY A 311 -13.91 -8.07 0.37
CA GLY A 311 -14.75 -7.52 -0.69
C GLY A 311 -16.02 -6.84 -0.15
N TYR A 312 -16.26 -5.59 -0.56
CA TYR A 312 -17.44 -4.82 -0.12
C TYR A 312 -18.70 -5.18 -0.90
N THR A 313 -18.56 -5.66 -2.13
CA THR A 313 -19.67 -6.08 -3.00
C THR A 313 -19.60 -7.58 -3.26
N GLU A 314 -20.70 -8.22 -3.65
CA GLU A 314 -20.70 -9.65 -4.01
C GLU A 314 -19.68 -9.98 -5.11
N LYS A 315 -19.52 -9.08 -6.10
CA LYS A 315 -18.49 -9.23 -7.12
C LYS A 315 -17.08 -9.25 -6.53
N GLU A 316 -16.78 -8.31 -5.63
CA GLU A 316 -15.47 -8.25 -4.96
C GLU A 316 -15.27 -9.44 -4.02
N ALA A 317 -16.31 -9.84 -3.30
CA ALA A 317 -16.28 -11.00 -2.41
C ALA A 317 -16.03 -12.31 -3.16
N SER A 318 -16.52 -12.44 -4.40
CA SER A 318 -16.27 -13.62 -5.23
C SER A 318 -14.80 -13.78 -5.65
N ILE A 319 -14.04 -12.68 -5.69
CA ILE A 319 -12.63 -12.65 -6.06
C ILE A 319 -11.71 -12.25 -4.90
N SER A 320 -12.23 -12.24 -3.67
CA SER A 320 -11.46 -11.83 -2.49
C SER A 320 -10.51 -12.92 -2.04
N LEU A 321 -9.46 -12.52 -1.33
CA LEU A 321 -8.48 -13.47 -0.78
C LEU A 321 -9.13 -14.48 0.14
N TRP A 322 -10.10 -14.05 0.96
CA TRP A 322 -10.81 -14.98 1.83
C TRP A 322 -11.59 -16.03 1.04
N ASN A 323 -12.21 -15.65 -0.07
CA ASN A 323 -12.92 -16.61 -0.92
C ASN A 323 -11.96 -17.61 -1.58
N GLU A 324 -10.79 -17.13 -2.02
CA GLU A 324 -9.74 -17.99 -2.57
C GLU A 324 -9.16 -18.95 -1.52
N ILE A 325 -8.85 -18.46 -0.31
CA ILE A 325 -8.36 -19.26 0.83
C ILE A 325 -9.31 -20.40 1.16
N LYS A 326 -10.63 -20.15 1.16
CA LYS A 326 -11.64 -21.20 1.42
C LYS A 326 -11.58 -22.34 0.41
N GLY A 327 -11.17 -22.07 -0.83
CA GLY A 327 -11.02 -23.08 -1.88
C GLY A 327 -9.89 -24.08 -1.63
N PHE A 328 -9.00 -23.82 -0.67
CA PHE A 328 -7.90 -24.70 -0.31
C PHE A 328 -8.23 -25.66 0.86
N ILE A 329 -9.39 -25.50 1.51
CA ILE A 329 -9.77 -26.36 2.65
C ILE A 329 -10.05 -27.77 2.13
N PRO A 330 -9.39 -28.81 2.68
CA PRO A 330 -9.70 -30.19 2.34
C PRO A 330 -11.14 -30.56 2.68
N GLU A 331 -11.85 -31.23 1.77
CA GLU A 331 -13.25 -31.63 1.96
C GLU A 331 -13.47 -32.50 3.21
N SER A 332 -12.45 -33.24 3.63
CA SER A 332 -12.47 -34.10 4.82
C SER A 332 -12.25 -33.36 6.14
N ASP A 333 -11.81 -32.09 6.12
CA ASP A 333 -11.45 -31.34 7.34
C ASP A 333 -12.63 -30.51 7.86
N SER A 334 -13.55 -31.19 8.55
CA SER A 334 -14.75 -30.56 9.12
C SER A 334 -14.43 -29.43 10.10
N GLN A 335 -13.31 -29.53 10.83
CA GLN A 335 -12.90 -28.51 11.79
C GLN A 335 -12.48 -27.21 11.08
N LEU A 336 -11.70 -27.30 10.00
CA LEU A 336 -11.36 -26.12 9.20
C LEU A 336 -12.60 -25.52 8.53
N HIS A 337 -13.55 -26.33 8.08
CA HIS A 337 -14.82 -25.83 7.54
C HIS A 337 -15.64 -25.04 8.58
N ASP A 338 -15.77 -25.54 9.82
CA ASP A 338 -16.48 -24.83 10.90
C ASP A 338 -15.79 -23.51 11.28
N MET A 339 -14.45 -23.52 11.32
CA MET A 339 -13.65 -22.32 11.56
C MET A 339 -13.84 -21.30 10.43
N ALA A 340 -13.84 -21.75 9.17
CA ALA A 340 -14.05 -20.89 8.02
C ALA A 340 -15.45 -20.27 8.02
N ALA A 341 -16.50 -21.03 8.36
CA ALA A 341 -17.85 -20.51 8.49
C ALA A 341 -17.96 -19.41 9.55
N THR A 342 -17.33 -19.62 10.71
CA THR A 342 -17.27 -18.61 11.79
C THR A 342 -16.53 -17.35 11.32
N MET A 343 -15.40 -17.52 10.63
CA MET A 343 -14.60 -16.42 10.11
C MET A 343 -15.32 -15.61 9.04
N ASP A 344 -16.10 -16.27 8.17
CA ASP A 344 -16.89 -15.63 7.11
C ASP A 344 -17.86 -14.61 7.70
N SER A 345 -18.53 -14.95 8.81
CA SER A 345 -19.41 -14.03 9.51
C SER A 345 -18.67 -12.79 10.05
N TYR A 346 -17.49 -12.98 10.66
CA TYR A 346 -16.71 -11.86 11.21
C TYR A 346 -16.15 -10.95 10.11
N LEU A 347 -15.67 -11.53 9.02
CA LEU A 347 -15.17 -10.79 7.87
C LEU A 347 -16.31 -10.01 7.18
N ARG A 348 -17.48 -10.62 6.98
CA ARG A 348 -18.64 -9.92 6.40
C ARG A 348 -19.13 -8.75 7.25
N GLU A 349 -19.05 -8.86 8.57
CA GLU A 349 -19.38 -7.74 9.47
C GLU A 349 -18.50 -6.51 9.21
N SER A 350 -17.21 -6.73 8.93
CA SER A 350 -16.22 -5.66 8.75
C SER A 350 -16.44 -4.80 7.48
N VAL A 351 -17.21 -5.29 6.51
CA VAL A 351 -17.49 -4.62 5.22
C VAL A 351 -18.93 -4.09 5.09
N LYS A 352 -19.70 -4.05 6.19
CA LYS A 352 -21.09 -3.54 6.16
C LYS A 352 -21.19 -2.04 5.84
N ASP A 353 -20.22 -1.24 6.25
CA ASP A 353 -20.21 0.20 5.96
C ASP A 353 -19.71 0.46 4.52
N GLN A 354 -20.64 0.61 3.58
CA GLN A 354 -20.34 0.93 2.18
C GLN A 354 -19.96 2.41 1.96
N ASN A 355 -20.28 3.29 2.91
CA ASN A 355 -20.04 4.73 2.77
C ASN A 355 -18.54 5.03 2.79
N ILE A 356 -17.76 4.25 3.55
CA ILE A 356 -16.31 4.43 3.65
C ILE A 356 -15.61 4.28 2.29
N LYS A 357 -16.09 3.40 1.41
CA LYS A 357 -15.53 3.19 0.07
C LYS A 357 -15.66 4.44 -0.82
N ARG A 358 -16.80 5.13 -0.74
CA ARG A 358 -17.00 6.41 -1.44
C ARG A 358 -16.11 7.51 -0.89
N LYS A 359 -15.96 7.55 0.44
CA LYS A 359 -15.06 8.51 1.10
C LYS A 359 -13.59 8.24 0.74
N ARG A 360 -13.16 6.98 0.65
CA ARG A 360 -11.78 6.59 0.27
C ARG A 360 -11.35 7.22 -1.05
N ALA A 361 -12.18 7.17 -2.10
CA ALA A 361 -11.81 7.71 -3.40
C ALA A 361 -11.44 9.21 -3.33
N LYS A 362 -12.18 9.98 -2.52
CA LYS A 362 -11.90 11.39 -2.26
C LYS A 362 -10.65 11.61 -1.41
N LEU A 363 -10.40 10.72 -0.45
CA LEU A 363 -9.21 10.80 0.38
C LEU A 363 -7.96 10.42 -0.42
N LEU A 364 -8.05 9.52 -1.38
CA LEU A 364 -6.90 8.96 -2.09
C LEU A 364 -6.41 9.86 -3.23
N HIS A 365 -7.31 10.24 -4.14
CA HIS A 365 -6.93 10.92 -5.38
C HIS A 365 -7.01 12.43 -5.23
N LEU A 366 -5.94 13.11 -5.62
CA LEU A 366 -5.88 14.56 -5.65
C LEU A 366 -6.10 15.04 -7.08
N SER A 367 -7.07 15.93 -7.27
CA SER A 367 -7.34 16.53 -8.58
C SER A 367 -7.48 18.03 -8.45
N PHE A 368 -6.84 18.78 -9.34
CA PHE A 368 -7.05 20.22 -9.37
C PHE A 368 -8.28 20.57 -10.21
N SER A 369 -9.10 21.49 -9.70
CA SER A 369 -10.24 22.05 -10.43
C SER A 369 -10.22 23.56 -10.32
N LYS A 370 -10.21 24.26 -11.46
CA LYS A 370 -10.27 25.73 -11.51
C LYS A 370 -11.54 26.29 -10.84
N ASN A 371 -12.63 25.53 -10.84
CA ASN A 371 -13.90 25.90 -10.21
C ASN A 371 -13.92 25.61 -8.69
N LYS A 372 -12.99 24.78 -8.21
CA LYS A 372 -12.83 24.39 -6.81
C LYS A 372 -11.33 24.27 -6.49
N PRO A 373 -10.57 25.37 -6.47
CA PRO A 373 -9.13 25.32 -6.25
C PRO A 373 -8.79 24.75 -4.85
N GLY A 374 -9.76 24.75 -3.92
CA GLY A 374 -9.65 24.14 -2.59
C GLY A 374 -10.16 22.70 -2.48
N ASP A 375 -9.92 21.81 -3.44
CA ASP A 375 -10.30 20.38 -3.32
C ASP A 375 -9.73 19.73 -2.04
N VAL A 376 -8.56 20.20 -1.59
CA VAL A 376 -7.97 19.88 -0.28
C VAL A 376 -8.87 20.23 0.90
N LYS A 377 -9.66 21.31 0.83
CA LYS A 377 -10.63 21.67 1.87
C LYS A 377 -11.72 20.62 1.98
N GLU A 378 -12.13 20.00 0.86
CA GLU A 378 -13.09 18.90 0.88
C GLU A 378 -12.49 17.68 1.59
N ILE A 379 -11.22 17.36 1.33
CA ILE A 379 -10.50 16.27 2.02
C ILE A 379 -10.44 16.52 3.52
N LEU A 380 -9.97 17.70 3.94
CA LEU A 380 -9.90 18.07 5.36
C LEU A 380 -11.29 18.04 6.01
N SER A 381 -12.33 18.52 5.30
CA SER A 381 -13.70 18.45 5.79
C SER A 381 -14.20 17.02 6.01
N VAL A 382 -13.83 16.10 5.12
CA VAL A 382 -14.18 14.68 5.24
C VAL A 382 -13.46 14.07 6.44
N LEU A 383 -12.17 14.35 6.62
CA LEU A 383 -11.39 13.91 7.79
C LEU A 383 -11.99 14.43 9.10
N ASP A 384 -12.52 15.65 9.08
CA ASP A 384 -13.14 16.22 10.26
C ASP A 384 -14.43 15.53 10.70
N THR A 385 -15.14 14.86 9.77
CA THR A 385 -16.35 14.08 10.10
C THR A 385 -16.08 12.82 10.92
N PHE A 386 -14.83 12.37 11.00
CA PHE A 386 -14.47 11.15 11.71
C PHE A 386 -14.11 11.42 13.17
N ASP A 387 -14.62 10.55 14.05
CA ASP A 387 -14.15 10.45 15.43
C ASP A 387 -12.84 9.64 15.47
N PRO A 388 -11.71 10.24 15.91
CA PRO A 388 -10.42 9.57 15.81
C PRO A 388 -10.31 8.31 16.65
N LEU A 389 -10.93 8.28 17.84
CA LEU A 389 -10.91 7.10 18.72
C LEU A 389 -11.70 5.94 18.10
N SER A 390 -12.91 6.21 17.60
CA SER A 390 -13.74 5.22 16.93
C SER A 390 -13.03 4.61 15.71
N GLU A 391 -12.41 5.45 14.86
CA GLU A 391 -11.68 4.94 13.69
C GLU A 391 -10.43 4.15 14.08
N PHE A 392 -9.71 4.55 15.13
CA PHE A 392 -8.58 3.78 15.65
C PHE A 392 -9.00 2.39 16.13
N TYR A 393 -10.08 2.28 16.90
CA TYR A 393 -10.58 0.98 17.37
C TYR A 393 -11.05 0.08 16.22
N LYS A 394 -11.65 0.63 15.16
CA LYS A 394 -12.00 -0.15 13.96
C LYS A 394 -10.76 -0.76 13.29
N VAL A 395 -9.65 -0.01 13.24
CA VAL A 395 -8.39 -0.54 12.71
C VAL A 395 -7.81 -1.61 13.63
N LEU A 396 -7.84 -1.39 14.94
CA LEU A 396 -7.39 -2.38 15.92
C LEU A 396 -8.18 -3.69 15.83
N ASP A 397 -9.50 -3.60 15.66
CA ASP A 397 -10.36 -4.77 15.49
C ASP A 397 -10.09 -5.50 14.18
N LEU A 398 -9.76 -4.77 13.11
CA LEU A 398 -9.28 -5.36 11.86
C LEU A 398 -7.94 -6.08 12.07
N ILE A 399 -6.96 -5.48 12.75
CA ILE A 399 -5.68 -6.13 13.05
C ILE A 399 -5.92 -7.44 13.84
N LYS A 400 -6.77 -7.41 14.87
CA LYS A 400 -7.14 -8.62 15.62
C LYS A 400 -7.80 -9.68 14.74
N LEU A 401 -8.64 -9.26 13.78
CA LEU A 401 -9.27 -10.17 12.83
C LEU A 401 -8.23 -10.81 11.91
N LEU A 402 -7.26 -10.04 11.41
CA LEU A 402 -6.16 -10.56 10.60
C LEU A 402 -5.30 -11.55 11.36
N VAL A 403 -5.01 -11.32 12.64
CA VAL A 403 -4.33 -12.31 13.50
C VAL A 403 -5.09 -13.63 13.55
N LYS A 404 -6.43 -13.60 13.58
CA LYS A 404 -7.24 -14.82 13.53
C LYS A 404 -7.19 -15.48 12.15
N VAL A 405 -7.18 -14.70 11.06
CA VAL A 405 -7.00 -15.22 9.69
C VAL A 405 -5.62 -15.88 9.53
N ILE A 406 -4.56 -15.28 10.06
CA ILE A 406 -3.21 -15.86 10.05
C ILE A 406 -3.20 -17.19 10.81
N LYS A 407 -3.80 -17.26 12.01
CA LYS A 407 -3.92 -18.51 12.77
C LYS A 407 -4.73 -19.58 12.03
N PHE A 408 -5.73 -19.19 11.25
CA PHE A 408 -6.47 -20.11 10.39
C PHE A 408 -5.57 -20.63 9.27
N LEU A 409 -4.83 -19.75 8.61
CA LEU A 409 -3.89 -20.11 7.55
C LEU A 409 -2.74 -20.98 8.05
N ASP A 410 -2.24 -20.78 9.27
CA ASP A 410 -1.25 -21.66 9.91
C ASP A 410 -1.77 -23.11 9.95
N ARG A 411 -3.02 -23.31 10.37
CA ARG A 411 -3.64 -24.64 10.43
C ARG A 411 -3.88 -25.22 9.04
N LEU A 412 -4.35 -24.39 8.10
CA LEU A 412 -4.60 -24.80 6.73
C LEU A 412 -3.30 -25.25 6.04
N THR A 413 -2.21 -24.50 6.24
CA THR A 413 -0.88 -24.83 5.71
C THR A 413 -0.41 -26.18 6.25
N VAL A 414 -0.50 -26.40 7.57
CA VAL A 414 -0.16 -27.70 8.19
C VAL A 414 -1.01 -28.84 7.65
N SER A 415 -2.30 -28.61 7.38
CA SER A 415 -3.20 -29.62 6.81
C SER A 415 -2.77 -29.96 5.37
N MET A 416 -2.50 -28.95 4.55
CA MET A 416 -2.03 -29.14 3.18
C MET A 416 -0.64 -29.77 3.09
N ASP A 417 0.30 -29.40 3.97
CA ASP A 417 1.64 -30.00 4.01
C ASP A 417 1.58 -31.50 4.26
N LYS A 418 0.65 -31.96 5.11
CA LYS A 418 0.42 -33.39 5.33
C LYS A 418 -0.07 -34.09 4.07
N GLU A 419 -1.01 -33.50 3.34
CA GLU A 419 -1.50 -34.06 2.07
C GLU A 419 -0.39 -34.12 1.01
N VAL A 420 0.39 -33.04 0.86
CA VAL A 420 1.55 -32.97 -0.03
C VAL A 420 2.59 -34.03 0.34
N THR A 421 2.88 -34.22 1.63
CA THR A 421 3.83 -35.22 2.12
C THR A 421 3.37 -36.64 1.79
N ILE A 422 2.09 -36.95 2.03
CA ILE A 422 1.50 -38.26 1.71
C ILE A 422 1.55 -38.53 0.20
N GLU A 423 1.23 -37.53 -0.62
CA GLU A 423 1.27 -37.67 -2.08
C GLU A 423 2.70 -37.82 -2.60
N ASN A 424 3.64 -37.01 -2.11
CA ASN A 424 5.06 -37.11 -2.44
C ASN A 424 5.61 -38.49 -2.08
N GLN A 425 5.22 -39.05 -0.93
CA GLN A 425 5.62 -40.40 -0.55
C GLN A 425 5.08 -41.45 -1.54
N LYS A 426 3.82 -41.34 -1.97
CA LYS A 426 3.26 -42.23 -3.02
C LYS A 426 4.01 -42.11 -4.34
N HIS A 427 4.41 -40.90 -4.73
CA HIS A 427 5.22 -40.68 -5.92
C HIS A 427 6.61 -41.29 -5.80
N LEU A 428 7.28 -41.11 -4.65
CA LEU A 428 8.58 -41.71 -4.35
C LEU A 428 8.53 -43.23 -4.41
N ASP A 429 7.49 -43.84 -3.83
CA ASP A 429 7.30 -45.29 -3.84
C ASP A 429 7.09 -45.81 -5.27
N LYS A 430 6.33 -45.08 -6.10
CA LYS A 430 6.13 -45.41 -7.51
C LYS A 430 7.43 -45.29 -8.32
N ILE A 431 8.22 -44.23 -8.11
CA ILE A 431 9.51 -44.04 -8.79
C ILE A 431 10.47 -45.17 -8.42
N ARG A 432 10.59 -45.49 -7.13
CA ARG A 432 11.41 -46.62 -6.66
C ARG A 432 10.99 -47.93 -7.32
N SER A 433 9.69 -48.20 -7.38
CA SER A 433 9.15 -49.37 -8.05
C SER A 433 9.50 -49.41 -9.53
N MET A 434 9.33 -48.29 -10.26
CA MET A 434 9.70 -48.19 -11.68
C MET A 434 11.21 -48.38 -11.92
N SER A 435 12.05 -47.73 -11.11
CA SER A 435 13.51 -47.85 -11.19
C SER A 435 13.97 -49.27 -10.89
N SER A 436 13.36 -49.95 -9.92
CA SER A 436 13.60 -51.39 -9.68
C SER A 436 13.20 -52.24 -10.88
N SER A 437 12.01 -52.05 -11.47
CA SER A 437 11.61 -52.78 -12.68
C SER A 437 12.52 -52.53 -13.88
N LEU A 438 13.00 -51.30 -14.06
CA LEU A 438 13.97 -50.96 -15.10
C LEU A 438 15.32 -51.66 -14.87
N ARG A 439 15.80 -51.66 -13.62
CA ARG A 439 17.01 -52.41 -13.23
C ARG A 439 16.85 -53.90 -13.55
N ASP A 440 15.74 -54.52 -13.17
CA ASP A 440 15.46 -55.93 -13.45
C ASP A 440 15.42 -56.23 -14.95
N MET A 441 14.83 -55.35 -15.76
CA MET A 441 14.82 -55.50 -17.22
C MET A 441 16.20 -55.38 -17.85
N ILE A 442 17.02 -54.43 -17.40
CA ILE A 442 18.41 -54.28 -17.85
C ILE A 442 19.21 -55.52 -17.44
N GLU A 443 18.99 -56.00 -16.21
CA GLU A 443 19.64 -57.18 -15.66
C GLU A 443 19.43 -58.42 -16.54
N CYS A 444 18.19 -58.62 -17.00
CA CYS A 444 17.74 -59.76 -17.80
C CYS A 444 18.09 -59.65 -19.29
N ASN A 445 18.07 -58.44 -19.87
CA ASN A 445 18.07 -58.27 -21.33
C ASN A 445 19.37 -57.70 -21.91
N VAL A 446 20.19 -56.99 -21.14
CA VAL A 446 21.43 -56.38 -21.63
C VAL A 446 22.61 -57.34 -21.38
N LYS A 447 23.21 -57.83 -22.48
CA LYS A 447 24.32 -58.80 -22.43
C LYS A 447 25.68 -58.14 -22.31
N ASP A 448 25.84 -56.92 -22.82
CA ASP A 448 27.09 -56.18 -22.72
C ASP A 448 27.28 -55.62 -21.30
N LYS A 449 28.40 -55.97 -20.67
CA LYS A 449 28.63 -55.65 -19.25
C LYS A 449 28.87 -54.15 -19.04
N ALA A 450 29.58 -53.48 -19.96
CA ALA A 450 29.89 -52.07 -19.83
C ALA A 450 28.63 -51.21 -20.04
N GLN A 451 27.83 -51.53 -21.05
CA GLN A 451 26.55 -50.88 -21.32
C GLN A 451 25.55 -51.09 -20.18
N LYS A 452 25.56 -52.28 -19.57
CA LYS A 452 24.74 -52.59 -18.40
C LYS A 452 25.11 -51.72 -17.18
N GLU A 453 26.40 -51.59 -16.86
CA GLU A 453 26.89 -50.72 -15.78
C GLU A 453 26.55 -49.24 -16.02
N GLU A 454 26.69 -48.76 -17.26
CA GLU A 454 26.35 -47.38 -17.64
C GLU A 454 24.86 -47.08 -17.44
N LEU A 455 23.97 -47.96 -17.93
CA LEU A 455 22.53 -47.78 -17.81
C LEU A 455 22.04 -47.82 -16.36
N VAL A 456 22.59 -48.73 -15.53
CA VAL A 456 22.27 -48.81 -14.10
C VAL A 456 22.73 -47.56 -13.35
N THR A 457 23.93 -47.06 -13.67
CA THR A 457 24.46 -45.82 -13.07
C THR A 457 23.56 -44.63 -13.43
N SER A 458 23.15 -44.50 -14.69
CA SER A 458 22.24 -43.45 -15.14
C SER A 458 20.87 -43.49 -14.43
N ILE A 459 20.31 -44.68 -14.22
CA ILE A 459 19.06 -44.84 -13.45
C ILE A 459 19.23 -44.39 -12.00
N ASN A 460 20.33 -44.80 -11.35
CA ASN A 460 20.60 -44.43 -9.96
C ASN A 460 20.78 -42.92 -9.81
N ASP A 461 21.51 -42.28 -10.73
CA ASP A 461 21.72 -40.83 -10.72
C ASP A 461 20.40 -40.06 -10.91
N ASN A 462 19.52 -40.54 -11.80
CA ASN A 462 18.21 -39.94 -12.03
C ASN A 462 17.26 -40.16 -10.85
N GLU A 463 17.24 -41.37 -10.28
CA GLU A 463 16.48 -41.69 -9.06
C GLU A 463 16.93 -40.79 -7.90
N PHE A 464 18.24 -40.64 -7.70
CA PHE A 464 18.80 -39.79 -6.65
C PHE A 464 18.40 -38.32 -6.81
N LYS A 465 18.55 -37.76 -8.02
CA LYS A 465 18.16 -36.36 -8.31
C LYS A 465 16.67 -36.10 -8.04
N ILE A 466 15.79 -37.02 -8.44
CA ILE A 466 14.34 -36.86 -8.23
C ILE A 466 13.98 -36.99 -6.74
N ILE A 467 14.60 -37.93 -6.02
CA ILE A 467 14.39 -38.10 -4.57
C ILE A 467 14.86 -36.87 -3.80
N ASP A 468 16.03 -36.34 -4.13
CA ASP A 468 16.60 -35.17 -3.48
C ASP A 468 15.70 -33.92 -3.68
N LEU A 469 15.20 -33.72 -4.90
CA LEU A 469 14.24 -32.66 -5.23
C LEU A 469 12.95 -32.78 -4.40
N LEU A 470 12.34 -33.96 -4.33
CA LEU A 470 11.08 -34.16 -3.59
C LEU A 470 11.26 -34.02 -2.07
N LYS A 471 12.43 -34.39 -1.54
CA LYS A 471 12.76 -34.18 -0.12
C LYS A 471 12.95 -32.70 0.21
N SER A 472 13.53 -31.92 -0.70
CA SER A 472 13.75 -30.47 -0.49
C SER A 472 12.45 -29.65 -0.36
N VAL A 473 11.32 -30.21 -0.82
CA VAL A 473 9.97 -29.62 -0.76
C VAL A 473 9.26 -29.95 0.55
N SER A 474 9.57 -31.10 1.15
CA SER A 474 9.06 -31.45 2.47
C SER A 474 9.74 -30.52 3.46
N THR A 475 9.01 -29.53 3.97
CA THR A 475 9.52 -28.67 5.03
C THR A 475 9.69 -29.50 6.29
N ASP A 476 10.88 -30.08 6.46
CA ASP A 476 11.29 -30.64 7.75
C ASP A 476 11.30 -29.49 8.77
N LYS A 477 10.25 -29.45 9.58
CA LYS A 477 10.24 -28.86 10.91
C LYS A 477 9.63 -29.84 11.89
#